data_AF-A0A838I8Q3-F1
#
_entry.id   AF-A0A838I8Q3-F1
#
_cell.length_a   1.000
_cell.length_b   1.000
_cell.length_c   1.000
_cell.angle_alpha   90.00
_cell.angle_beta   90.00
_cell.angle_gamma   90.00
#
_symmetry.space_group_name_H-M   'P 1'
#
loop_
_entity.id
_entity.type
_entity.pdbx_description
1 polymer ?
#
loop_
_entity_poly.entity_id
_entity_poly.type
_entity_poly.pdbx_seq_one_letter_code
_entity_poly.pdbx_strand_id
1 'polypeptide(L)'
;MPAPATVAPTPACCWSRWPQLGLEAVLGALRGGGPPALYARVDLVTGAEWRSAADGGGVTEPLLFLARDAGAPARMAAAIPAMVRG
;
A
#
# COMPACT_ATOMS: atom_id res chain seq x y z
N MET A 1 -20.95 29.22 34.46
CA MET A 1 -20.24 28.91 33.21
C MET A 1 -19.60 27.54 33.34
N PRO A 2 -20.08 26.51 32.64
CA PRO A 2 -19.36 25.23 32.60
C PRO A 2 -18.07 25.37 31.76
N ALA A 3 -17.01 24.68 32.19
CA ALA A 3 -15.69 24.68 31.57
C ALA A 3 -15.72 24.04 30.16
N PRO A 4 -14.81 24.43 29.24
CA PRO A 4 -14.71 23.78 27.93
C PRO A 4 -14.35 22.31 28.12
N ALA A 5 -15.15 21.43 27.49
CA ALA A 5 -14.86 20.00 27.48
C ALA A 5 -13.51 19.76 26.81
N THR A 6 -12.57 19.18 27.54
CA THR A 6 -11.32 18.65 26.99
C THR A 6 -11.67 17.52 26.03
N VAL A 7 -11.56 17.77 24.73
CA VAL A 7 -11.66 16.73 23.71
C VAL A 7 -10.45 15.83 23.89
N ALA A 8 -10.66 14.63 24.44
CA ALA A 8 -9.64 13.59 24.47
C ALA A 8 -9.20 13.32 23.02
N PRO A 9 -7.89 13.24 22.72
CA PRO A 9 -7.44 12.91 21.38
C PRO A 9 -7.98 11.53 21.02
N THR A 10 -8.78 11.47 19.95
CA THR A 10 -9.26 10.22 19.37
C THR A 10 -8.05 9.31 19.15
N PRO A 11 -8.07 8.03 19.56
CA PRO A 11 -6.96 7.13 19.25
C PRO A 11 -6.80 7.17 17.73
N ALA A 12 -5.64 7.61 17.24
CA ALA A 12 -5.31 7.60 15.82
C ALA A 12 -5.65 6.20 15.31
N CYS A 13 -6.76 6.10 14.58
CA CYS A 13 -7.41 4.85 14.28
C CYS A 13 -6.38 3.90 13.66
N CYS A 14 -6.51 2.62 13.97
CA CYS A 14 -5.67 1.54 13.46
C CYS A 14 -5.44 1.65 11.93
N TRP A 15 -6.38 2.29 11.22
CA TRP A 15 -6.39 2.55 9.78
C TRP A 15 -5.33 3.54 9.29
N SER A 16 -4.80 4.44 10.13
CA SER A 16 -3.72 5.36 9.73
C SER A 16 -2.32 4.74 9.79
N ARG A 17 -2.15 3.55 10.39
CA ARG A 17 -0.84 2.87 10.49
C ARG A 17 -0.60 1.82 9.40
N TRP A 18 -1.67 1.27 8.86
CA TRP A 18 -1.64 0.28 7.78
C TRP A 18 -1.09 0.81 6.45
N PRO A 19 -1.36 2.07 6.04
CA PRO A 19 -0.80 2.64 4.82
C PRO A 19 0.72 2.78 4.90
N GLN A 20 1.27 3.26 6.02
CA GLN A 20 2.73 3.33 6.23
C GLN A 20 3.39 1.95 6.23
N LEU A 21 2.83 0.96 6.95
CA LEU A 21 3.42 -0.39 7.00
C LEU A 21 3.43 -1.07 5.62
N GLY A 22 2.37 -0.87 4.86
CA GLY A 22 2.29 -1.37 3.49
C GLY A 22 3.29 -0.67 2.56
N LEU A 23 3.46 0.65 2.67
CA LEU A 23 4.44 1.40 1.89
C LEU A 23 5.89 0.96 2.20
N GLU A 24 6.26 0.81 3.47
CA GLU A 24 7.60 0.35 3.85
C GLU A 24 7.88 -1.06 3.31
N ALA A 25 6.88 -1.95 3.34
CA ALA A 25 7.01 -3.29 2.77
C ALA A 25 7.19 -3.24 1.24
N VAL A 26 6.46 -2.36 0.54
CA VAL A 26 6.64 -2.16 -0.91
C VAL A 26 8.03 -1.59 -1.22
N LEU A 27 8.48 -0.58 -0.48
CA LEU A 27 9.82 0.00 -0.65
C LEU A 27 10.92 -1.01 -0.33
N GLY A 28 10.74 -1.84 0.70
CA GLY A 28 11.64 -2.94 1.03
C GLY A 28 11.76 -3.98 -0.07
N ALA A 29 10.63 -4.38 -0.66
CA ALA A 29 10.61 -5.28 -1.82
C ALA A 29 11.29 -4.66 -3.04
N LEU A 30 11.03 -3.38 -3.35
CA LEU A 30 11.66 -2.67 -4.48
C LEU A 30 13.18 -2.48 -4.31
N ARG A 31 13.65 -2.29 -3.07
CA ARG A 31 15.07 -2.10 -2.75
C ARG A 31 15.85 -3.42 -2.62
N GLY A 32 15.17 -4.58 -2.73
CA GLY A 32 15.79 -5.90 -2.58
C GLY A 32 16.19 -6.27 -1.15
N GLY A 33 15.77 -5.47 -0.16
CA GLY A 33 16.05 -5.72 1.26
C GLY A 33 14.91 -6.41 2.02
N GLY A 34 13.73 -6.50 1.41
CA GLY A 34 12.57 -7.20 1.94
C GLY A 34 12.38 -8.60 1.35
N PRO A 35 11.48 -9.40 1.93
CA PRO A 35 11.09 -10.67 1.33
C PRO A 35 10.56 -10.46 -0.11
N PRO A 36 10.82 -11.40 -1.04
CA PRO A 36 10.35 -11.27 -2.41
C PRO A 36 8.82 -11.18 -2.43
N ALA A 37 8.31 -10.14 -3.09
CA ALA A 37 6.90 -9.91 -3.26
C ALA A 37 6.50 -10.20 -4.71
N LEU A 38 5.47 -11.03 -4.91
CA LEU A 38 4.91 -11.33 -6.23
C LEU A 38 4.36 -10.08 -6.91
N TYR A 39 3.75 -9.20 -6.11
CA TYR A 39 3.08 -7.99 -6.54
C TYR A 39 3.15 -6.95 -5.42
N ALA A 40 2.94 -5.69 -5.78
CA ALA A 40 2.83 -4.58 -4.87
C ALA A 40 1.77 -3.60 -5.38
N ARG A 41 0.97 -3.04 -4.48
CA ARG A 41 0.16 -1.85 -4.77
C ARG A 41 0.78 -0.64 -4.10
N VAL A 42 0.90 0.45 -4.85
CA VAL A 42 1.28 1.77 -4.31
C VAL A 42 0.12 2.72 -4.58
N ASP A 43 -0.40 3.31 -3.51
CA ASP A 43 -1.44 4.33 -3.59
C ASP A 43 -0.75 5.71 -3.57
N LEU A 44 -0.98 6.50 -4.62
CA LEU A 44 -0.38 7.82 -4.78
C LEU A 44 -1.43 8.91 -4.59
N VAL A 45 -1.08 9.96 -3.84
CA VAL A 45 -1.85 11.19 -3.74
C VAL A 45 -1.04 12.31 -4.38
N THR A 46 -1.70 13.11 -5.22
CA THR A 46 -1.08 14.26 -5.87
C THR A 46 -1.32 15.51 -5.03
N GLY A 47 -0.23 16.14 -4.58
CA GLY A 47 -0.26 17.39 -3.83
C GLY A 47 -0.51 18.61 -4.71
N ALA A 48 -0.66 19.79 -4.07
CA ALA A 48 -0.98 21.06 -4.73
C ALA A 48 0.06 21.50 -5.78
N GLU A 49 1.30 21.04 -5.67
CA GLU A 49 2.37 21.28 -6.65
C GLU A 49 2.55 20.15 -7.67
N TRP A 50 1.51 19.33 -7.91
CA TRP A 50 1.54 18.19 -8.84
C TRP A 50 2.59 17.12 -8.52
N ARG A 51 3.15 17.16 -7.31
CA ARG A 51 4.05 16.13 -6.80
C ARG A 51 3.24 14.98 -6.23
N SER A 52 3.49 13.77 -6.71
CA SER A 52 2.89 12.55 -6.17
C SER A 52 3.67 12.09 -4.95
N ALA A 53 2.98 11.86 -3.83
CA ALA A 53 3.50 11.19 -2.66
C ALA A 53 2.77 9.86 -2.48
N ALA A 54 3.47 8.84 -1.98
CA ALA A 54 2.82 7.61 -1.58
C ALA A 54 2.04 7.85 -0.29
N ASP A 55 0.73 7.59 -0.34
CA ASP A 55 -0.18 7.70 0.81
C ASP A 55 -0.46 6.32 1.43
N GLY A 56 -0.05 5.25 0.75
CA GLY A 56 -0.15 3.89 1.24
C GLY A 56 0.34 2.83 0.25
N GLY A 57 0.17 1.56 0.61
CA GLY A 57 0.46 0.43 -0.26
C GLY A 57 0.15 -0.92 0.38
N GLY A 58 0.41 -2.01 -0.33
CA GLY A 58 0.22 -3.37 0.21
C GLY A 58 0.90 -4.45 -0.63
N VAL A 59 1.41 -5.48 0.07
CA VAL A 59 2.12 -6.64 -0.53
C VAL A 59 1.54 -8.00 -0.13
N THR A 60 0.89 -8.11 1.04
CA THR A 60 0.43 -9.41 1.55
C THR A 60 -0.94 -9.81 0.98
N GLU A 61 -1.90 -8.88 0.92
CA GLU A 61 -3.25 -9.10 0.33
C GLU A 61 -3.88 -7.79 -0.20
N PRO A 62 -3.23 -7.05 -1.12
CA PRO A 62 -3.78 -5.85 -1.71
C PRO A 62 -4.91 -6.16 -2.69
N LEU A 63 -5.91 -5.28 -2.71
CA LEU A 63 -6.85 -5.21 -3.83
C LEU A 63 -6.12 -4.65 -5.05
N LEU A 64 -5.82 -5.51 -6.02
CA LEU A 64 -5.03 -5.17 -7.22
C LEU A 64 -5.85 -4.65 -8.40
N PHE A 65 -7.18 -4.65 -8.29
CA PHE A 65 -8.09 -4.16 -9.32
C PHE A 65 -7.82 -4.73 -10.73
N LEU A 66 -7.48 -6.01 -10.84
CA LEU A 66 -7.04 -6.65 -12.09
C LEU A 66 -7.99 -6.44 -13.28
N ALA A 67 -9.29 -6.30 -13.03
CA ALA A 67 -10.29 -6.04 -14.07
C ALA A 67 -10.17 -4.65 -14.74
N ARG A 68 -9.37 -3.72 -14.18
CA ARG A 68 -9.13 -2.38 -14.75
C ARG A 68 -8.17 -2.39 -15.94
N ASP A 69 -7.38 -3.45 -16.09
CA ASP A 69 -6.39 -3.61 -17.18
C ASP A 69 -6.53 -5.01 -17.78
N ALA A 70 -6.83 -5.08 -19.09
CA ALA A 70 -7.16 -6.34 -19.73
C ALA A 70 -6.02 -7.38 -19.68
N GLY A 71 -4.76 -6.94 -19.59
CA GLY A 71 -3.59 -7.81 -19.52
C GLY A 71 -3.13 -8.15 -18.11
N ALA A 72 -3.63 -7.46 -17.08
CA ALA A 72 -3.20 -7.65 -15.69
C ALA A 72 -3.48 -9.07 -15.16
N PRO A 73 -4.64 -9.72 -15.44
CA PRO A 73 -4.86 -11.10 -15.02
C PRO A 73 -3.82 -12.08 -15.60
N ALA A 74 -3.49 -11.94 -16.89
CA ALA A 74 -2.52 -12.80 -17.56
C ALA A 74 -1.09 -12.60 -17.01
N ARG A 75 -0.69 -11.34 -16.78
CA ARG A 75 0.60 -11.02 -16.14
C ARG A 75 0.71 -11.60 -14.74
N MET A 76 -0.36 -11.48 -13.93
CA MET A 76 -0.40 -12.10 -12.59
C MET A 76 -0.24 -13.62 -12.67
N ALA A 77 -1.02 -14.27 -13.54
CA ALA A 77 -0.98 -15.72 -13.71
C ALA A 77 0.41 -16.21 -14.14
N ALA A 78 1.12 -15.46 -14.98
CA ALA A 78 2.49 -15.79 -15.40
C ALA A 78 3.54 -15.56 -14.30
N ALA A 79 3.33 -14.58 -13.42
CA ALA A 79 4.26 -14.25 -12.33
C ALA A 79 4.28 -15.31 -11.22
N ILE A 80 3.12 -15.90 -10.88
CA ILE A 80 3.00 -16.92 -9.81
C ILE A 80 3.99 -18.09 -9.99
N PRO A 81 4.03 -18.80 -11.14
CA PRO A 81 4.96 -19.91 -11.32
C PRO A 81 6.43 -19.46 -11.41
N ALA A 82 6.71 -18.22 -11.83
CA ALA A 82 8.06 -17.69 -11.85
C ALA A 82 8.62 -17.51 -10.44
N MET A 83 7.77 -17.14 -9.49
CA MET A 83 8.16 -16.97 -8.08
C MET A 83 8.42 -18.30 -7.35
N VAL A 84 7.70 -19.37 -7.72
CA VAL A 84 7.86 -20.70 -7.08
C VAL A 84 9.13 -21.42 -7.55
N ARG A 85 9.70 -21.01 -8.70
CA ARG A 85 10.89 -21.63 -9.30
C ARG A 85 12.19 -20.85 -9.06
N GLY A 86 12.10 -19.68 -8.42
CA GLY A 86 13.22 -18.80 -8.10
C GLY A 86 13.85 -19.09 -6.75
#